data_AF-A0A2D3WQK7-F1
#
_entry.id   AF-A0A2D3WQK7-F1
#
_cell.length_a   1.000
_cell.length_b   1.000
_cell.length_c   1.000
_cell.angle_alpha   90.00
_cell.angle_beta   90.00
_cell.angle_gamma   90.00
#
_symmetry.space_group_name_H-M   'P 1'
#
loop_
_entity.id
_entity.type
_entity.pdbx_description
1 polymer ?
#
loop_
_entity_poly.entity_id
_entity_poly.type
_entity_poly.pdbx_seq_one_letter_code
_entity_poly.pdbx_strand_id
1 'polypeptide(L)'
;MEDLTRFFVSSDFEIYSIIFLFLFVCWFFVNTLRYYKQEKRKMRNLHRFAGNGEPQAQHELAKRYHHGKMVKKNCQKAAFWYQKAAFTGDEQAKGYLEMFLKNHKKNDRFYC
;
A
#
# COMPACT_ATOMS: atom_id res chain seq x y z
N MET A 1 -25.35 1.73 54.07
CA MET A 1 -24.21 1.01 53.44
C MET A 1 -24.50 0.55 52.02
N GLU A 2 -25.77 0.48 51.59
CA GLU A 2 -26.15 0.06 50.21
C GLU A 2 -26.08 1.18 49.15
N ASP A 3 -26.23 2.46 49.54
CA ASP A 3 -26.14 3.57 48.58
C ASP A 3 -24.71 3.86 48.13
N LEU A 4 -23.73 3.67 49.03
CA LEU A 4 -22.31 3.88 48.72
C LEU A 4 -21.79 2.80 47.75
N THR A 5 -22.21 1.54 47.93
CA THR A 5 -21.84 0.46 47.01
C THR A 5 -22.50 0.62 45.63
N ARG A 6 -23.74 1.10 45.55
CA ARG A 6 -24.38 1.46 44.27
C ARG A 6 -23.66 2.60 43.54
N PHE A 7 -23.20 3.62 44.27
CA PHE A 7 -22.47 4.75 43.70
C PHE A 7 -21.08 4.35 43.16
N PHE A 8 -20.37 3.48 43.88
CA PHE A 8 -19.09 2.93 43.42
C PHE A 8 -19.26 2.02 42.20
N VAL A 9 -20.22 1.10 42.22
CA VAL A 9 -20.49 0.16 41.10
C VAL A 9 -20.86 0.90 39.80
N SER A 10 -21.58 2.02 39.90
CA SER A 10 -21.93 2.86 38.74
C SER A 10 -20.71 3.55 38.13
N SER A 11 -19.77 4.01 38.97
CA SER A 11 -18.58 4.76 38.55
C SER A 11 -17.52 3.85 37.92
N ASP A 12 -17.41 2.61 38.40
CA ASP A 12 -16.44 1.62 37.90
C ASP A 12 -16.76 1.18 36.45
N PHE A 13 -18.04 1.03 36.11
CA PHE A 13 -18.47 0.62 34.76
C PHE A 13 -18.08 1.63 33.68
N GLU A 14 -18.21 2.93 33.97
CA GLU A 14 -17.79 3.99 33.06
C GLU A 14 -16.27 3.97 32.84
N ILE A 15 -15.48 3.76 33.88
CA ILE A 15 -14.01 3.69 33.81
C ILE A 15 -13.56 2.51 32.95
N TYR A 16 -14.14 1.32 33.13
CA TYR A 16 -13.79 0.16 32.30
C TYR A 16 -14.12 0.37 30.82
N SER A 17 -15.24 1.03 30.52
CA SER A 17 -15.61 1.36 29.14
C SER A 17 -14.61 2.32 28.48
N ILE A 18 -14.12 3.32 29.22
CA ILE A 18 -13.13 4.29 28.74
C ILE A 18 -11.78 3.61 28.49
N ILE A 19 -11.32 2.76 29.42
CA ILE A 19 -10.08 2.00 29.27
C ILE A 19 -10.18 1.06 28.06
N PHE A 20 -11.31 0.38 27.88
CA PHE A 20 -11.52 -0.49 26.73
C PHE A 20 -11.49 0.27 25.41
N LEU A 21 -12.16 1.43 25.33
CA LEU A 21 -12.10 2.29 24.14
C LEU A 21 -10.69 2.82 23.89
N PHE A 22 -9.96 3.21 24.94
CA PHE A 22 -8.57 3.66 24.83
C PHE A 22 -7.66 2.54 24.31
N LEU A 23 -7.77 1.33 24.87
CA LEU A 23 -7.01 0.16 24.42
C LEU A 23 -7.39 -0.22 22.99
N PHE A 24 -8.66 -0.13 22.61
CA PHE A 24 -9.12 -0.37 21.24
C PHE A 24 -8.54 0.66 20.27
N VAL A 25 -8.56 1.95 20.62
CA VAL A 25 -7.97 3.03 19.81
C VAL A 25 -6.45 2.86 19.72
N CYS A 26 -5.77 2.54 20.82
CA CYS A 26 -4.34 2.25 20.81
C CYS A 26 -4.01 1.03 19.94
N TRP A 27 -4.78 -0.05 20.06
CA TRP A 27 -4.62 -1.24 19.22
C TRP A 27 -4.85 -0.91 17.74
N PHE A 28 -5.90 -0.13 17.43
CA PHE A 28 -6.19 0.33 16.08
C PHE A 28 -5.04 1.16 15.52
N PHE A 29 -4.54 2.15 16.27
CA PHE A 29 -3.39 2.96 15.88
C PHE A 29 -2.14 2.12 15.65
N VAL A 30 -1.83 1.18 16.56
CA VAL A 30 -0.70 0.27 16.40
C VAL A 30 -0.88 -0.62 15.17
N ASN A 31 -2.10 -1.09 14.89
CA ASN A 31 -2.41 -1.88 13.70
C ASN A 31 -2.22 -1.05 12.42
N THR A 32 -2.74 0.17 12.36
CA THR A 32 -2.56 1.10 11.25
C THR A 32 -1.08 1.41 11.00
N LEU A 33 -0.30 1.67 12.05
CA LEU A 33 1.14 1.89 11.95
C LEU A 33 1.88 0.63 11.49
N ARG A 34 1.47 -0.57 11.94
CA ARG A 34 2.02 -1.86 11.48
C ARG A 34 1.74 -2.07 9.99
N TYR A 35 0.52 -1.81 9.53
CA TYR A 35 0.12 -1.91 8.13
C TYR A 35 1.00 -1.02 7.24
N TYR A 36 1.16 0.25 7.60
CA TYR A 36 1.99 1.19 6.84
C TYR A 36 3.48 0.78 6.83
N LYS A 37 4.01 0.33 7.98
CA LYS A 37 5.40 -0.13 8.10
C LYS A 37 5.67 -1.37 7.24
N GLN A 38 4.73 -2.32 7.18
CA GLN A 38 4.86 -3.52 6.37
C GLN A 38 4.87 -3.18 4.88
N GLU A 39 3.98 -2.30 4.44
CA GLU A 39 3.89 -1.91 3.03
C GLU A 39 5.16 -1.15 2.58
N LYS A 40 5.73 -0.28 3.43
CA LYS A 40 7.03 0.37 3.18
C LYS A 40 8.18 -0.65 3.08
N ARG A 41 8.17 -1.70 3.90
CA ARG A 41 9.13 -2.81 3.78
C ARG A 41 8.96 -3.58 2.48
N LYS A 42 7.71 -3.90 2.08
CA LYS A 42 7.42 -4.55 0.79
C LYS A 42 7.95 -3.72 -0.38
N MET A 43 7.71 -2.40 -0.37
CA MET A 43 8.23 -1.49 -1.42
C MET A 43 9.76 -1.51 -1.50
N ARG A 44 10.45 -1.51 -0.36
CA ARG A 44 11.92 -1.60 -0.32
C ARG A 44 12.43 -2.91 -0.91
N ASN A 45 11.83 -4.03 -0.50
CA ASN A 45 12.20 -5.34 -1.01
C ASN A 45 11.95 -5.43 -2.52
N LEU A 46 10.83 -4.88 -2.99
CA LEU A 46 10.47 -4.83 -4.39
C LEU A 46 11.51 -4.09 -5.23
N HIS A 47 12.01 -2.94 -4.75
CA HIS A 47 13.11 -2.24 -5.39
C HIS A 47 14.39 -3.07 -5.49
N ARG A 48 14.71 -3.85 -4.45
CA ARG A 48 15.87 -4.74 -4.45
C ARG A 48 15.71 -5.87 -5.47
N PHE A 49 14.58 -6.56 -5.47
CA PHE A 49 14.28 -7.64 -6.42
C PHE A 49 14.22 -7.14 -7.87
N ALA A 50 13.59 -5.98 -8.10
CA ALA A 50 13.56 -5.36 -9.41
C ALA A 50 14.96 -4.98 -9.92
N GLY A 51 15.85 -4.53 -9.02
CA GLY A 51 17.26 -4.27 -9.32
C GLY A 51 18.06 -5.53 -9.65
N ASN A 52 17.70 -6.67 -9.06
CA ASN A 52 18.30 -7.97 -9.34
C ASN A 52 17.79 -8.61 -10.65
N GLY A 53 16.88 -7.96 -11.38
CA GLY A 53 16.37 -8.46 -12.65
C GLY A 53 15.15 -9.37 -12.54
N GLU A 54 14.50 -9.46 -11.38
CA GLU A 54 13.35 -10.33 -11.19
C GLU A 54 12.11 -9.76 -11.93
N PRO A 55 11.54 -10.46 -12.93
CA PRO A 55 10.49 -9.92 -13.79
C PRO A 55 9.22 -9.56 -13.01
N GLN A 56 8.81 -10.45 -12.10
CA GLN A 56 7.64 -10.27 -11.24
C GLN A 56 7.75 -9.01 -10.37
N ALA A 57 8.95 -8.76 -9.82
CA ALA A 57 9.19 -7.59 -9.00
C ALA A 57 9.17 -6.29 -9.82
N GLN A 58 9.71 -6.31 -11.03
CA GLN A 58 9.68 -5.18 -11.95
C GLN A 58 8.24 -4.86 -12.39
N HIS A 59 7.43 -5.87 -12.69
CA HIS A 59 6.02 -5.73 -13.01
C HIS A 59 5.22 -5.09 -11.87
N GLU A 60 5.36 -5.63 -10.67
CA GLU A 60 4.64 -5.14 -9.49
C GLU A 60 5.07 -3.71 -9.12
N LEU A 61 6.35 -3.37 -9.35
CA LEU A 61 6.86 -2.00 -9.17
C LEU A 61 6.24 -1.04 -10.19
N ALA A 62 6.12 -1.47 -11.44
CA ALA A 62 5.46 -0.71 -12.50
C ALA A 62 3.99 -0.45 -12.18
N LYS A 63 3.25 -1.46 -11.69
CA LYS A 63 1.87 -1.33 -11.24
C LYS A 63 1.71 -0.28 -10.14
N ARG A 64 2.62 -0.25 -9.16
CA ARG A 64 2.58 0.74 -8.06
C ARG A 64 2.79 2.16 -8.57
N TYR A 65 3.74 2.38 -9.48
CA TYR A 65 3.93 3.68 -10.13
C TYR A 65 2.76 4.09 -11.02
N HIS A 66 2.09 3.14 -11.69
CA HIS A 66 0.92 3.41 -12.52
C HIS A 66 -0.30 3.85 -11.70
N HIS A 67 -0.57 3.16 -10.59
CA HIS A 67 -1.73 3.46 -9.73
C HIS A 67 -1.47 4.55 -8.70
N GLY A 68 -0.21 4.87 -8.42
CA GLY A 68 0.16 5.80 -7.34
C GLY A 68 -0.08 5.24 -5.93
N LYS A 69 -0.06 3.90 -5.77
CA LYS A 69 -0.20 3.27 -4.44
C LYS A 69 1.09 3.50 -3.64
N MET A 70 1.02 4.35 -2.61
CA MET A 70 2.12 4.80 -1.74
C MET A 70 3.27 5.58 -2.39
N VAL A 71 3.32 5.64 -3.73
CA VAL A 71 4.27 6.47 -4.48
C VAL A 71 3.50 7.46 -5.33
N LYS A 72 4.11 8.60 -5.65
CA LYS A 72 3.51 9.53 -6.61
C LYS A 72 3.33 8.80 -7.93
N LYS A 73 2.09 8.82 -8.45
CA LYS A 73 1.73 8.28 -9.75
C LYS A 73 2.67 8.83 -10.82
N ASN A 74 3.32 7.94 -11.56
CA ASN A 74 4.28 8.31 -12.60
C ASN A 74 4.31 7.26 -13.71
N CYS A 75 3.74 7.64 -14.84
CA CYS A 75 3.58 6.79 -16.02
C CYS A 75 4.89 6.47 -16.73
N GLN A 76 5.79 7.44 -16.78
CA GLN A 76 7.10 7.26 -17.41
C GLN A 76 7.92 6.22 -16.64
N LYS A 77 7.91 6.32 -15.31
CA LYS A 77 8.56 5.31 -14.44
C LYS A 77 7.87 3.95 -14.55
N ALA A 78 6.53 3.92 -14.59
CA ALA A 78 5.80 2.66 -14.77
C ALA A 78 6.18 1.99 -16.10
N ALA A 79 6.17 2.73 -17.21
CA ALA A 79 6.54 2.22 -18.54
C ALA A 79 7.99 1.71 -18.58
N PHE A 80 8.93 2.44 -17.96
CA PHE A 80 10.32 1.99 -17.84
C PHE A 80 10.46 0.63 -17.14
N TRP A 81 9.74 0.43 -16.03
CA TRP A 81 9.78 -0.85 -15.31
C TRP A 81 9.04 -1.97 -16.06
N TYR A 82 7.92 -1.67 -16.73
CA TYR A 82 7.27 -2.65 -17.61
C TYR A 82 8.15 -3.05 -18.79
N GLN A 83 8.91 -2.12 -19.37
CA GLN A 83 9.84 -2.41 -20.46
C GLN A 83 10.94 -3.38 -20.00
N LYS A 84 11.49 -3.17 -18.81
CA LYS A 84 12.48 -4.11 -18.22
C LYS A 84 11.87 -5.50 -17.98
N ALA A 85 10.68 -5.57 -17.40
CA ALA A 85 10.00 -6.84 -17.15
C ALA A 85 9.68 -7.59 -18.46
N ALA A 86 9.22 -6.86 -19.48
CA ALA A 86 8.94 -7.39 -20.81
C ALA A 86 10.20 -7.94 -21.49
N PHE A 87 11.36 -7.30 -21.28
CA PHE A 87 12.64 -7.77 -21.81
C PHE A 87 13.09 -9.09 -21.16
N THR A 88 12.80 -9.28 -19.87
CA THR A 88 13.07 -10.52 -19.16
C THR A 88 12.06 -11.65 -19.43
N GLY A 89 11.13 -11.45 -20.37
CA GLY A 89 10.18 -12.49 -20.81
C GLY A 89 8.82 -12.49 -20.11
N ASP A 90 8.51 -11.48 -19.30
CA ASP A 90 7.18 -11.37 -18.67
C ASP A 90 6.12 -10.95 -19.70
N GLU A 91 5.27 -11.91 -20.10
CA GLU A 91 4.16 -11.69 -21.04
C GLU A 91 3.14 -10.68 -20.54
N GLN A 92 2.90 -10.61 -19.23
CA GLN A 92 1.97 -9.63 -18.68
C GLN A 92 2.54 -8.22 -18.82
N ALA A 93 3.84 -8.05 -18.60
CA ALA A 93 4.50 -6.77 -18.79
C ALA A 93 4.48 -6.29 -20.25
N LYS A 94 4.57 -7.22 -21.22
CA LYS A 94 4.42 -6.90 -22.65
C LYS A 94 3.04 -6.31 -22.96
N GLY A 95 1.97 -6.91 -22.47
CA GLY A 95 0.61 -6.39 -22.67
C GLY A 95 0.42 -4.98 -22.10
N TYR A 96 0.99 -4.67 -20.93
CA TYR A 96 0.96 -3.32 -20.37
C TYR A 96 1.79 -2.31 -21.20
N LEU A 97 2.94 -2.73 -21.74
CA LEU A 97 3.76 -1.90 -22.62
C LEU A 97 3.03 -1.60 -23.94
N GLU A 98 2.39 -2.59 -24.53
CA GLU A 98 1.58 -2.43 -25.75
C GLU A 98 0.42 -1.46 -25.53
N MET A 99 -0.29 -1.57 -24.40
CA MET A 99 -1.33 -0.61 -24.02
C MET A 99 -0.77 0.80 -23.85
N PHE A 100 0.41 0.95 -23.23
CA PHE A 100 1.07 2.24 -23.06
C PHE A 100 1.43 2.89 -24.40
N LEU A 101 2.04 2.15 -25.33
CA LEU A 101 2.41 2.62 -26.66
C LEU A 101 1.17 2.95 -27.53
N LYS A 102 0.12 2.14 -27.43
CA LYS A 102 -1.15 2.38 -28.13
C LYS A 102 -1.82 3.67 -27.67
N ASN A 103 -1.80 3.93 -26.37
CA ASN A 103 -2.30 5.19 -25.81
C ASN A 103 -1.45 6.39 -26.24
N HIS A 104 -0.13 6.22 -26.33
CA HIS A 104 0.80 7.25 -26.80
C HIS A 104 0.57 7.63 -28.27
N LYS A 105 0.23 6.68 -29.14
CA LYS A 105 -0.08 6.94 -30.56
C LYS A 105 -1.38 7.73 -30.77
N LYS A 106 -2.27 7.73 -29.77
CA LYS A 106 -3.60 8.32 -29.83
C LYS A 106 -3.71 9.66 -29.10
N ASN A 107 -2.73 10.01 -28.27
CA ASN A 107 -2.79 11.18 -27.42
C ASN A 107 -1.37 11.64 -27.05
N ASP A 108 -0.97 12.84 -27.48
CA ASP A 108 0.36 13.46 -27.22
C ASP A 108 0.59 13.86 -25.75
N ARG A 109 -0.12 13.24 -24.81
CA ARG A 109 -0.02 13.50 -23.38
C ARG A 109 0.02 12.19 -22.61
N PHE A 110 1.09 12.02 -21.84
CA PHE A 110 1.41 10.86 -21.01
C PHE A 110 0.43 10.71 -19.85
N TYR A 111 -0.78 10.21 -20.12
CA TYR A 111 -1.77 9.98 -19.08
C TYR A 111 -1.63 8.58 -18.47
N CYS A 112 -1.47 8.61 -17.15
CA CYS A 112 -2.18 7.77 -16.21
C CYS A 112 -3.08 8.79 -15.50
#